data_AF-A0A3Q9K6S6-F1
#
_entry.id   AF-A0A3Q9K6S6-F1
#
_cell.length_a   1.000
_cell.length_b   1.000
_cell.length_c   1.000
_cell.angle_alpha   90.00
_cell.angle_beta   90.00
_cell.angle_gamma   90.00
#
_symmetry.space_group_name_H-M   'P 1'
#
loop_
_entity.id
_entity.type
_entity.pdbx_description
1 polymer ?
#
loop_
_entity_poly.entity_id
_entity_poly.type
_entity_poly.pdbx_seq_one_letter_code
_entity_poly.pdbx_strand_id
1 'polypeptide(L)'
;MPPELRRRCSDAGDPKYGGVSHDVHGRRRAGGVRCERVWLCLAVLVLVTAINLRGVVDSAKAFLVPTMLFVGAILALIVVGLFRDAPVSTASAAGHASALSDNATTVGALLLLKAFASGCSALTGVEAVANAVPSFRTPAVRRAQHTEVALGALLGIMLIGLSVLIGRFHLQPVHGVTVLAQLADASFGHNAAFYLLQFATMVLLALAANTSFGGLPVLMSLLARDNYLPHLFALKADRQVHRHGVLALTAASAALLVFSGGNTNALVPLFAIGVFVGFTICQTGMVRHWYRQRPAYWQAKAALNGLGALLTGIAAIVVTGTKLTDGAWLVVVALPLLVLAFEGIHRTYGRIGERLELGRIPQPPHRARSLVIVPVSGLSRLTSQALTAARSLGDEVLAVTVTHNDPEDRQAAETFRRDWELWDPGVELIEVPSTTRSLGRPLAAYIRNLSHHHDAQVTVLIPEAEPAHLWQRLLQNQRGAVVAHAVRRDTDAVICRLRFRLAPS
;
A
#
# COMPACT_ATOMS: atom_id res chain seq x y z
N MET A 1 -1.90 25.75 -8.77
CA MET A 1 -2.07 24.70 -9.82
C MET A 1 -0.91 24.83 -10.80
N PRO A 2 -0.09 23.79 -11.05
CA PRO A 2 0.92 23.84 -12.10
C PRO A 2 0.25 23.84 -13.49
N PRO A 3 0.74 24.63 -14.45
CA PRO A 3 0.09 24.81 -15.76
C PRO A 3 0.02 23.54 -16.60
N GLU A 4 0.95 22.59 -16.41
CA GLU A 4 1.04 21.39 -17.24
C GLU A 4 -0.07 20.36 -17.00
N LEU A 5 -0.63 20.29 -15.78
CA LEU A 5 -1.73 19.38 -15.45
C LEU A 5 -3.09 19.88 -15.95
N ARG A 6 -3.23 21.19 -16.23
CA ARG A 6 -4.44 21.76 -16.82
C ARG A 6 -4.66 21.27 -18.26
N ARG A 7 -3.57 20.98 -18.98
CA ARG A 7 -3.62 20.46 -20.36
C ARG A 7 -4.09 19.00 -20.42
N ARG A 8 -3.59 18.13 -19.52
CA ARG A 8 -4.03 16.72 -19.47
C ARG A 8 -5.53 16.54 -19.16
N CYS A 9 -6.16 17.48 -18.48
CA CYS A 9 -7.61 17.46 -18.23
C CYS A 9 -8.47 17.88 -19.43
N SER A 10 -7.88 18.56 -20.43
CA SER A 10 -8.59 18.96 -21.65
C SER A 10 -8.67 17.82 -22.68
N ASP A 11 -7.67 16.93 -22.70
CA ASP A 11 -7.48 15.96 -23.79
C ASP A 11 -8.11 14.57 -23.52
N ALA A 12 -8.55 14.28 -22.29
CA ALA A 12 -9.10 12.97 -21.92
C ALA A 12 -10.58 12.74 -22.33
N GLY A 13 -11.10 13.52 -23.30
CA GLY A 13 -12.53 13.57 -23.61
C GLY A 13 -12.92 13.41 -25.09
N ASP A 14 -12.00 13.03 -25.98
CA ASP A 14 -12.29 12.92 -27.42
C ASP A 14 -12.49 11.45 -27.87
N PRO A 15 -13.73 10.98 -28.04
CA PRO A 15 -14.05 10.00 -29.06
C PRO A 15 -14.45 10.77 -30.33
N LYS A 16 -13.62 10.70 -31.37
CA LYS A 16 -13.99 11.13 -32.73
C LYS A 16 -15.27 10.41 -33.15
N TYR A 17 -16.42 11.09 -33.21
CA TYR A 17 -17.46 10.94 -34.25
C TYR A 17 -18.54 12.03 -34.12
N GLY A 18 -18.72 12.78 -35.21
CA GLY A 18 -19.90 13.51 -35.72
C GLY A 18 -20.95 14.13 -34.79
N GLY A 19 -21.02 15.47 -34.84
CA GLY A 19 -22.27 16.24 -35.01
C GLY A 19 -23.25 16.34 -33.84
N VAL A 20 -23.28 17.50 -33.17
CA VAL A 20 -24.46 18.35 -32.85
C VAL A 20 -23.99 19.40 -31.84
N SER A 21 -24.07 20.65 -32.27
CA SER A 21 -23.63 21.84 -31.54
C SER A 21 -24.68 22.28 -30.52
N HIS A 22 -24.73 21.64 -29.35
CA HIS A 22 -25.31 22.27 -28.16
C HIS A 22 -24.48 21.89 -26.92
N ASP A 23 -24.12 22.92 -26.15
CA ASP A 23 -23.59 22.87 -24.77
C ASP A 23 -22.07 22.78 -24.54
N VAL A 24 -21.35 23.82 -25.00
CA VAL A 24 -19.92 24.05 -24.67
C VAL A 24 -19.74 24.57 -23.23
N HIS A 25 -20.76 25.21 -22.64
CA HIS A 25 -20.71 25.73 -21.27
C HIS A 25 -20.93 24.64 -20.20
N GLY A 26 -21.81 23.68 -20.44
CA GLY A 26 -22.01 22.51 -19.58
C GLY A 26 -20.77 21.61 -19.52
N ARG A 27 -20.05 21.40 -20.63
CA ARG A 27 -18.82 20.59 -20.66
C ARG A 27 -17.65 21.21 -19.89
N ARG A 28 -17.48 22.54 -19.93
CA ARG A 28 -16.46 23.23 -19.13
C ARG A 28 -16.75 23.20 -17.63
N ARG A 29 -18.03 23.34 -17.22
CA ARG A 29 -18.44 23.17 -15.81
C ARG A 29 -18.30 21.71 -15.34
N ALA A 30 -18.67 20.73 -16.16
CA ALA A 30 -18.50 19.31 -15.85
C ALA A 30 -17.03 18.88 -15.73
N GLY A 31 -16.11 19.50 -16.49
CA GLY A 31 -14.66 19.36 -16.32
C GLY A 31 -14.17 19.91 -14.99
N GLY A 32 -14.60 21.11 -14.60
CA GLY A 32 -14.24 21.75 -13.32
C GLY A 32 -14.68 20.96 -12.08
N VAL A 33 -15.94 20.51 -12.04
CA VAL A 33 -16.52 19.78 -10.90
C VAL A 33 -15.91 18.37 -10.75
N ARG A 34 -15.46 17.73 -11.83
CA ARG A 34 -14.71 16.46 -11.76
C ARG A 34 -13.33 16.67 -11.13
N CYS A 35 -12.62 17.75 -11.49
CA CYS A 35 -11.34 18.07 -10.88
C CYS A 35 -11.46 18.35 -9.38
N GLU A 36 -12.45 19.16 -8.96
CA GLU A 36 -12.66 19.49 -7.54
C GLU A 36 -12.98 18.26 -6.68
N ARG A 37 -13.82 17.34 -7.19
CA ARG A 37 -14.15 16.08 -6.49
C ARG A 37 -12.92 15.20 -6.25
N VAL A 38 -12.06 15.02 -7.26
CA VAL A 38 -10.85 14.20 -7.11
C VAL A 38 -9.91 14.80 -6.05
N TRP A 39 -9.75 16.13 -6.03
CA TRP A 39 -8.93 16.80 -5.02
C TRP A 39 -9.48 16.61 -3.61
N LEU A 40 -10.80 16.72 -3.42
CA LEU A 40 -11.44 16.44 -2.14
C LEU A 40 -11.23 14.98 -1.71
N CYS A 41 -11.40 14.03 -2.61
CA CYS A 41 -11.14 12.61 -2.33
C CYS A 41 -9.68 12.36 -1.93
N LEU A 42 -8.72 12.97 -2.64
CA LEU A 42 -7.30 12.85 -2.31
C LEU A 42 -6.96 13.52 -0.98
N ALA A 43 -7.57 14.66 -0.66
CA ALA A 43 -7.39 15.33 0.64
C ALA A 43 -7.89 14.45 1.80
N VAL A 44 -9.09 13.85 1.65
CA VAL A 44 -9.63 12.89 2.62
C VAL A 44 -8.74 11.66 2.72
N LEU A 45 -8.25 11.12 1.60
CA LEU A 45 -7.32 9.99 1.60
C LEU A 45 -6.04 10.30 2.38
N VAL A 46 -5.41 11.45 2.12
CA VAL A 46 -4.21 11.90 2.85
C VAL A 46 -4.48 12.05 4.34
N LEU A 47 -5.63 12.60 4.72
CA LEU A 47 -6.04 12.73 6.12
C LEU A 47 -6.18 11.37 6.80
N VAL A 48 -6.90 10.43 6.17
CA VAL A 48 -7.09 9.06 6.68
C VAL A 48 -5.75 8.33 6.79
N THR A 49 -4.87 8.46 5.79
CA THR A 49 -3.51 7.89 5.80
C THR A 49 -2.70 8.48 6.95
N ALA A 50 -2.73 9.79 7.17
CA ALA A 50 -1.99 10.44 8.26
C ALA A 50 -2.46 9.98 9.64
N ILE A 51 -3.78 9.82 9.83
CA ILE A 51 -4.38 9.28 11.06
C ILE A 51 -3.87 7.84 11.29
N ASN A 52 -3.91 6.99 10.26
CA ASN A 52 -3.47 5.60 10.36
C ASN A 52 -1.96 5.46 10.60
N LEU A 53 -1.13 6.31 9.99
CA LEU A 53 0.32 6.33 10.23
C LEU A 53 0.69 6.83 11.63
N ARG A 54 -0.11 7.74 12.21
CA ARG A 54 0.09 8.19 13.60
C ARG A 54 -0.22 7.09 14.61
N GLY A 55 -0.93 6.03 14.24
CA GLY A 55 -1.25 4.92 15.13
C GLY A 55 -2.16 5.38 16.27
N VAL A 56 -3.45 5.59 15.97
CA VAL A 56 -4.43 5.96 16.99
C VAL A 56 -4.97 4.69 17.65
N VAL A 57 -4.33 4.29 18.74
CA VAL A 57 -4.73 3.14 19.57
C VAL A 57 -6.08 3.38 20.28
N ASP A 58 -6.57 4.63 20.32
CA ASP A 58 -7.81 5.02 21.03
C ASP A 58 -9.01 5.39 20.12
N SER A 59 -8.93 5.13 18.82
CA SER A 59 -9.92 5.62 17.84
C SER A 59 -11.31 4.98 17.90
N ALA A 60 -11.50 3.84 18.57
CA ALA A 60 -12.77 3.10 18.53
C ALA A 60 -13.96 3.91 19.08
N LYS A 61 -13.76 4.73 20.12
CA LYS A 61 -14.82 5.59 20.68
C LYS A 61 -15.15 6.77 19.76
N ALA A 62 -14.16 7.32 19.07
CA ALA A 62 -14.35 8.42 18.13
C ALA A 62 -15.18 7.99 16.90
N PHE A 63 -15.12 6.71 16.51
CA PHE A 63 -15.89 6.17 15.38
C PHE A 63 -17.35 5.81 15.72
N LEU A 64 -17.68 5.61 17.00
CA LEU A 64 -19.04 5.25 17.41
C LEU A 64 -20.03 6.39 17.20
N VAL A 65 -19.64 7.63 17.51
CA VAL A 65 -20.54 8.79 17.49
C VAL A 65 -21.12 9.05 16.08
N PRO A 66 -20.31 9.16 15.00
CA PRO A 66 -20.85 9.38 13.66
C PRO A 66 -21.73 8.21 13.17
N THR A 67 -21.37 6.97 13.54
CA THR A 67 -22.12 5.78 13.16
C THR A 67 -23.50 5.75 13.81
N MET A 68 -23.59 6.01 15.11
CA MET A 68 -24.87 6.07 15.83
C MET A 68 -25.75 7.22 15.32
N LEU A 69 -25.16 8.39 15.04
CA LEU A 69 -25.88 9.52 14.46
C LEU A 69 -26.46 9.18 13.09
N PHE A 70 -25.67 8.57 12.21
CA PHE A 70 -26.13 8.14 10.89
C PHE A 70 -27.28 7.13 10.98
N VAL A 71 -27.11 6.06 11.77
CA VAL A 71 -28.14 5.03 11.95
C VAL A 71 -29.42 5.65 12.50
N GLY A 72 -29.32 6.47 13.55
CA GLY A 72 -30.48 7.15 14.12
C GLY A 72 -31.18 8.07 13.12
N ALA A 73 -30.43 8.82 12.31
CA ALA A 73 -30.97 9.71 11.30
C ALA A 73 -31.67 8.95 10.16
N ILE A 74 -31.13 7.79 9.73
CA ILE A 74 -31.78 6.92 8.73
C ILE A 74 -33.07 6.30 9.28
N LEU A 75 -33.06 5.82 10.52
CA LEU A 75 -34.26 5.27 11.13
C LEU A 75 -35.34 6.35 11.30
N ALA A 76 -34.96 7.56 11.72
CA ALA A 76 -35.87 8.70 11.78
C ALA A 76 -36.40 9.08 10.39
N LEU A 77 -35.55 9.05 9.36
CA LEU A 77 -35.94 9.29 7.97
C LEU A 77 -37.01 8.30 7.51
N ILE A 78 -36.80 7.01 7.81
CA ILE A 78 -37.75 5.94 7.49
C ILE A 78 -39.08 6.18 8.20
N VAL A 79 -39.06 6.42 9.51
CA VAL A 79 -40.28 6.65 10.29
C VAL A 79 -41.03 7.87 9.77
N VAL A 80 -40.38 9.03 9.66
CA VAL A 80 -41.03 10.27 9.20
C VAL A 80 -41.54 10.14 7.77
N GLY A 81 -40.76 9.52 6.88
CA GLY A 81 -41.18 9.30 5.50
C GLY A 81 -42.39 8.36 5.39
N LEU A 82 -42.50 7.34 6.25
CA LEU A 82 -43.65 6.42 6.26
C LEU A 82 -44.95 7.08 6.72
N PHE A 83 -44.87 8.12 7.56
CA PHE A 83 -46.01 8.93 7.98
C PHE A 83 -46.36 10.06 6.99
N ARG A 84 -45.67 10.17 5.84
CA ARG A 84 -45.92 11.20 4.83
C ARG A 84 -46.58 10.63 3.58
N ASP A 85 -47.61 11.32 3.12
CA ASP A 85 -48.36 10.93 1.92
C ASP A 85 -47.74 11.45 0.62
N ALA A 86 -46.98 12.55 0.69
CA ALA A 86 -46.30 13.17 -0.45
C ALA A 86 -44.92 13.71 -0.03
N PRO A 87 -43.97 13.86 -0.99
CA PRO A 87 -42.70 14.50 -0.72
C PRO A 87 -42.91 15.95 -0.31
N VAL A 88 -42.25 16.39 0.77
CA VAL A 88 -42.37 17.77 1.26
C VAL A 88 -41.49 18.75 0.49
N SER A 89 -40.44 18.27 -0.13
CA SER A 89 -39.58 19.06 -1.01
C SER A 89 -38.99 18.16 -2.08
N THR A 90 -38.80 18.74 -3.26
CA THR A 90 -38.10 18.13 -4.39
C THR A 90 -36.94 19.01 -4.86
N ALA A 91 -36.52 19.98 -4.03
CA ALA A 91 -35.43 20.91 -4.33
C ALA A 91 -34.11 20.21 -4.67
N SER A 92 -33.81 19.06 -4.05
CA SER A 92 -32.65 18.22 -4.39
C SER A 92 -32.71 17.65 -5.82
N ALA A 93 -33.90 17.40 -6.35
CA ALA A 93 -34.10 16.86 -7.69
C ALA A 93 -34.36 17.97 -8.73
N ALA A 94 -34.75 19.17 -8.28
CA ALA A 94 -35.10 20.29 -9.14
C ALA A 94 -33.93 20.68 -10.06
N GLY A 95 -34.22 20.87 -11.35
CA GLY A 95 -33.26 21.32 -12.35
C GLY A 95 -32.25 20.28 -12.83
N HIS A 96 -32.37 19.02 -12.41
CA HIS A 96 -31.49 17.95 -12.86
C HIS A 96 -32.27 16.93 -13.71
N ALA A 97 -31.62 16.39 -14.75
CA ALA A 97 -32.25 15.40 -15.63
C ALA A 97 -32.37 14.03 -14.93
N SER A 98 -33.51 13.37 -15.13
CA SER A 98 -33.70 11.97 -14.74
C SER A 98 -32.66 11.10 -15.45
N ALA A 99 -32.07 10.17 -14.69
CA ALA A 99 -31.14 9.19 -15.23
C ALA A 99 -31.85 7.99 -15.90
N LEU A 100 -33.18 7.95 -15.87
CA LEU A 100 -33.99 6.93 -16.54
C LEU A 100 -34.50 7.44 -17.90
N SER A 101 -34.32 6.65 -18.96
CA SER A 101 -34.93 6.93 -20.27
C SER A 101 -36.38 6.45 -20.33
N ASP A 102 -37.27 7.17 -21.04
CA ASP A 102 -38.72 6.91 -21.12
C ASP A 102 -39.14 5.51 -21.66
N ASN A 103 -38.20 4.69 -22.16
CA ASN A 103 -38.50 3.39 -22.80
C ASN A 103 -38.04 2.16 -21.98
N ALA A 104 -38.04 2.23 -20.65
CA ALA A 104 -37.60 1.13 -19.78
C ALA A 104 -38.67 0.05 -19.49
N THR A 105 -39.56 -0.27 -20.44
CA THR A 105 -40.70 -1.17 -20.21
C THR A 105 -40.47 -2.64 -20.57
N THR A 106 -39.30 -3.01 -21.08
CA THR A 106 -38.98 -4.44 -21.34
C THR A 106 -38.04 -4.97 -20.27
N VAL A 107 -38.61 -5.34 -19.11
CA VAL A 107 -37.86 -5.95 -18.00
C VAL A 107 -37.50 -7.40 -18.35
N GLY A 108 -36.25 -7.65 -18.72
CA GLY A 108 -35.70 -9.00 -18.88
C GLY A 108 -35.12 -9.55 -17.58
N ALA A 109 -35.08 -10.89 -17.43
CA ALA A 109 -34.45 -11.57 -16.28
C ALA A 109 -33.00 -11.10 -16.04
N LEU A 110 -32.27 -10.74 -17.10
CA LEU A 110 -30.91 -10.20 -17.02
C LEU A 110 -30.81 -8.82 -16.34
N LEU A 111 -31.82 -7.94 -16.54
CA LEU A 111 -31.87 -6.63 -15.89
C LEU A 111 -32.15 -6.76 -14.39
N LEU A 112 -33.05 -7.67 -14.02
CA LEU A 112 -33.34 -7.97 -12.62
C LEU A 112 -32.12 -8.58 -11.93
N LEU A 113 -31.40 -9.48 -12.60
CA LEU A 113 -30.16 -10.06 -12.10
C LEU A 113 -29.03 -9.02 -11.98
N LYS A 114 -28.96 -8.06 -12.91
CA LYS A 114 -28.03 -6.92 -12.84
C LYS A 114 -28.35 -5.98 -11.67
N ALA A 115 -29.63 -5.66 -11.46
CA ALA A 115 -30.09 -4.85 -10.33
C ALA A 115 -29.82 -5.57 -9.00
N PHE A 116 -30.12 -6.87 -8.92
CA PHE A 116 -29.80 -7.71 -7.78
C PHE A 116 -28.30 -7.71 -7.46
N ALA A 117 -27.46 -7.99 -8.45
CA ALA A 117 -26.02 -8.08 -8.23
C ALA A 117 -25.40 -6.72 -7.84
N SER A 118 -25.91 -5.62 -8.38
CA SER A 118 -25.54 -4.27 -7.95
C SER A 118 -26.02 -3.95 -6.53
N GLY A 119 -27.24 -4.39 -6.17
CA GLY A 119 -27.82 -4.20 -4.84
C GLY A 119 -27.13 -5.02 -3.75
N CYS A 120 -26.66 -6.23 -4.08
CA CYS A 120 -25.86 -7.06 -3.17
C CYS A 120 -24.54 -6.37 -2.75
N SER A 121 -24.03 -5.40 -3.52
CA SER A 121 -22.89 -4.59 -3.09
C SER A 121 -23.16 -3.80 -1.81
N ALA A 122 -24.43 -3.49 -1.48
CA ALA A 122 -24.79 -2.79 -0.25
C ALA A 122 -24.64 -3.66 1.01
N LEU A 123 -24.59 -4.99 0.85
CA LEU A 123 -24.40 -5.97 1.93
C LEU A 123 -22.93 -6.29 2.20
N THR A 124 -22.01 -5.68 1.45
CA THR A 124 -20.57 -5.80 1.69
C THR A 124 -20.18 -5.14 3.01
N GLY A 125 -19.08 -5.58 3.62
CA GLY A 125 -18.65 -5.10 4.94
C GLY A 125 -19.06 -5.98 6.12
N VAL A 126 -20.00 -6.92 5.95
CA VAL A 126 -20.26 -8.02 6.91
C VAL A 126 -18.99 -8.85 7.20
N GLU A 127 -18.12 -8.95 6.20
CA GLU A 127 -16.79 -9.57 6.31
C GLU A 127 -15.87 -8.92 7.34
N ALA A 128 -16.09 -7.64 7.68
CA ALA A 128 -15.28 -6.95 8.68
C ALA A 128 -15.44 -7.59 10.06
N VAL A 129 -16.66 -8.01 10.43
CA VAL A 129 -16.92 -8.70 11.70
C VAL A 129 -16.27 -10.09 11.68
N ALA A 130 -16.38 -10.82 10.57
CA ALA A 130 -15.77 -12.14 10.40
C ALA A 130 -14.23 -12.09 10.54
N ASN A 131 -13.58 -11.05 10.01
CA ASN A 131 -12.14 -10.84 10.14
C ASN A 131 -11.73 -10.37 11.55
N ALA A 132 -12.64 -9.72 12.28
CA ALA A 132 -12.38 -9.18 13.61
C ALA A 132 -12.69 -10.16 14.76
N VAL A 133 -13.17 -11.38 14.48
CA VAL A 133 -13.53 -12.38 15.51
C VAL A 133 -12.45 -12.55 16.60
N PRO A 134 -11.14 -12.65 16.28
CA PRO A 134 -10.09 -12.78 17.30
C PRO A 134 -9.98 -11.59 18.26
N SER A 135 -10.47 -10.41 17.87
CA SER A 135 -10.45 -9.19 18.67
C SER A 135 -11.67 -9.05 19.62
N PHE A 136 -12.67 -9.92 19.51
CA PHE A 136 -13.82 -9.91 20.42
C PHE A 136 -13.43 -10.45 21.79
N ARG A 137 -13.97 -9.81 22.84
CA ARG A 137 -13.87 -10.31 24.22
C ARG A 137 -14.52 -11.69 24.34
N THR A 138 -13.97 -12.54 25.21
CA THR A 138 -14.50 -13.87 25.46
C THR A 138 -15.92 -13.83 26.07
N PRO A 139 -16.87 -14.68 25.62
CA PRO A 139 -16.76 -15.67 24.53
C PRO A 139 -16.83 -15.03 23.13
N ALA A 140 -15.71 -15.03 22.39
CA ALA A 140 -15.54 -14.26 21.15
C ALA A 140 -16.52 -14.67 20.05
N VAL A 141 -16.67 -15.98 19.81
CA VAL A 141 -17.54 -16.53 18.76
C VAL A 141 -19.01 -16.11 18.95
N ARG A 142 -19.56 -16.27 20.16
CA ARG A 142 -20.97 -15.90 20.43
C ARG A 142 -21.19 -14.40 20.28
N ARG A 143 -20.25 -13.58 20.75
CA ARG A 143 -20.38 -12.11 20.62
C ARG A 143 -20.28 -11.66 19.17
N ALA A 144 -19.38 -12.26 18.38
CA ALA A 144 -19.30 -12.00 16.95
C ALA A 144 -20.59 -12.39 16.23
N GLN A 145 -21.17 -13.56 16.52
CA GLN A 145 -22.45 -14.01 15.96
C GLN A 145 -23.61 -13.05 16.29
N HIS A 146 -23.75 -12.64 17.55
CA HIS A 146 -24.79 -11.67 17.93
C HIS A 146 -24.59 -10.33 17.24
N THR A 147 -23.33 -9.87 17.11
CA THR A 147 -23.00 -8.62 16.41
C THR A 147 -23.38 -8.71 14.93
N GLU A 148 -23.07 -9.83 14.29
CA GLU A 148 -23.40 -10.09 12.88
C GLU A 148 -24.90 -10.11 12.62
N VAL A 149 -25.67 -10.81 13.48
CA VAL A 149 -27.13 -10.85 13.38
C VAL A 149 -27.75 -9.47 13.59
N ALA A 150 -27.27 -8.72 14.59
CA ALA A 150 -27.75 -7.36 14.85
C ALA A 150 -27.44 -6.41 13.69
N LEU A 151 -26.23 -6.50 13.12
CA LEU A 151 -25.84 -5.72 11.95
C LEU A 151 -26.70 -6.06 10.73
N GLY A 152 -26.92 -7.35 10.47
CA GLY A 152 -27.76 -7.82 9.38
C GLY A 152 -29.22 -7.38 9.52
N ALA A 153 -29.79 -7.46 10.73
CA ALA A 153 -31.14 -7.00 11.00
C ALA A 153 -31.26 -5.48 10.82
N LEU A 154 -30.31 -4.70 11.35
CA LEU A 154 -30.29 -3.25 11.22
C LEU A 154 -30.19 -2.82 9.75
N LEU A 155 -29.26 -3.42 9.00
CA LEU A 155 -29.08 -3.15 7.57
C LEU A 155 -30.32 -3.54 6.77
N GLY A 156 -30.94 -4.68 7.09
CA GLY A 156 -32.21 -5.12 6.48
C GLY A 156 -33.34 -4.11 6.69
N ILE A 157 -33.54 -3.65 7.94
CA ILE A 157 -34.55 -2.62 8.25
C ILE A 157 -34.27 -1.34 7.47
N MET A 158 -33.03 -0.88 7.43
CA MET A 158 -32.67 0.35 6.71
C MET A 158 -32.88 0.20 5.19
N LEU A 159 -32.40 -0.87 4.57
CA LEU A 159 -32.52 -1.08 3.12
C LEU A 159 -33.98 -1.25 2.68
N ILE A 160 -34.77 -2.04 3.43
CA ILE A 160 -36.19 -2.23 3.15
C ILE A 160 -36.94 -0.90 3.32
N GLY A 161 -36.69 -0.17 4.42
CA GLY A 161 -37.33 1.11 4.69
C GLY A 161 -37.03 2.16 3.62
N LEU A 162 -35.77 2.30 3.21
CA LEU A 162 -35.40 3.20 2.11
C LEU A 162 -36.04 2.76 0.78
N SER A 163 -36.09 1.47 0.48
CA SER A 163 -36.72 0.94 -0.74
C SER A 163 -38.22 1.25 -0.80
N VAL A 164 -38.92 1.09 0.32
CA VAL A 164 -40.35 1.44 0.46
C VAL A 164 -40.57 2.95 0.22
N LEU A 165 -39.72 3.80 0.79
CA LEU A 165 -39.82 5.25 0.59
C LEU A 165 -39.55 5.68 -0.86
N ILE A 166 -38.57 5.06 -1.52
CA ILE A 166 -38.29 5.31 -2.96
C ILE A 166 -39.54 5.02 -3.79
N GLY A 167 -40.20 3.89 -3.52
CA GLY A 167 -41.45 3.52 -4.17
C GLY A 167 -42.59 4.49 -3.88
N ARG A 168 -42.77 4.88 -2.61
CA ARG A 168 -43.86 5.77 -2.17
C ARG A 168 -43.74 7.19 -2.75
N PHE A 169 -42.53 7.72 -2.81
CA PHE A 169 -42.28 9.07 -3.36
C PHE A 169 -41.99 9.07 -4.86
N HIS A 170 -42.06 7.91 -5.53
CA HIS A 170 -41.77 7.75 -6.96
C HIS A 170 -40.45 8.40 -7.38
N LEU A 171 -39.42 8.30 -6.53
CA LEU A 171 -38.15 8.97 -6.76
C LEU A 171 -37.41 8.31 -7.93
N GLN A 172 -37.03 9.13 -8.90
CA GLN A 172 -36.17 8.71 -10.00
C GLN A 172 -34.73 9.11 -9.73
N PRO A 173 -33.74 8.25 -10.04
CA PRO A 173 -32.34 8.62 -9.87
C PRO A 173 -31.99 9.83 -10.73
N VAL A 174 -31.24 10.76 -10.14
CA VAL A 174 -30.88 12.04 -10.76
C VAL A 174 -29.36 12.15 -10.84
N HIS A 175 -28.83 12.66 -11.95
CA HIS A 175 -27.40 12.82 -12.12
C HIS A 175 -26.81 13.82 -11.11
N GLY A 176 -25.77 13.40 -10.38
CA GLY A 176 -25.02 14.27 -9.46
C GLY A 176 -25.57 14.35 -8.04
N VAL A 177 -26.73 13.75 -7.76
CA VAL A 177 -27.38 13.76 -6.45
C VAL A 177 -27.59 12.33 -5.97
N THR A 178 -27.27 12.06 -4.70
CA THR A 178 -27.47 10.71 -4.13
C THR A 178 -28.96 10.46 -3.93
N VAL A 179 -29.40 9.21 -4.11
CA VAL A 179 -30.80 8.81 -3.81
C VAL A 179 -31.13 9.09 -2.34
N LEU A 180 -30.14 8.94 -1.45
CA LEU A 180 -30.30 9.29 -0.05
C LEU A 180 -30.57 10.78 0.16
N ALA A 181 -29.93 11.68 -0.59
CA ALA A 181 -30.24 13.10 -0.55
C ALA A 181 -31.64 13.41 -1.04
N GLN A 182 -32.09 12.76 -2.12
CA GLN A 182 -33.46 12.92 -2.60
C GLN A 182 -34.49 12.44 -1.56
N LEU A 183 -34.24 11.29 -0.90
CA LEU A 183 -35.09 10.78 0.17
C LEU A 183 -35.11 11.70 1.38
N ALA A 184 -33.95 12.23 1.76
CA ALA A 184 -33.81 13.19 2.86
C ALA A 184 -34.62 14.46 2.60
N ASP A 185 -34.52 15.01 1.39
CA ASP A 185 -35.27 16.19 0.99
C ASP A 185 -36.78 15.92 0.91
N ALA A 186 -37.19 14.78 0.33
CA ALA A 186 -38.58 14.36 0.28
C ALA A 186 -39.20 14.16 1.68
N SER A 187 -38.43 13.58 2.61
CA SER A 187 -38.94 13.19 3.93
C SER A 187 -38.78 14.24 5.02
N PHE A 188 -37.73 15.07 5.01
CA PHE A 188 -37.49 16.11 6.02
C PHE A 188 -37.67 17.53 5.47
N GLY A 189 -37.58 17.72 4.15
CA GLY A 189 -37.44 19.03 3.53
C GLY A 189 -35.98 19.50 3.50
N HIS A 190 -35.70 20.55 2.72
CA HIS A 190 -34.38 21.15 2.57
C HIS A 190 -34.00 22.03 3.76
N ASN A 191 -33.81 21.42 4.94
CA ASN A 191 -33.58 22.12 6.21
C ASN A 191 -32.36 21.56 6.96
N ALA A 192 -32.19 21.96 8.22
CA ALA A 192 -31.06 21.52 9.05
C ALA A 192 -30.96 19.98 9.19
N ALA A 193 -32.08 19.26 9.22
CA ALA A 193 -32.09 17.79 9.31
C ALA A 193 -31.53 17.14 8.03
N PHE A 194 -31.82 17.71 6.86
CA PHE A 194 -31.21 17.31 5.59
C PHE A 194 -29.68 17.45 5.63
N TYR A 195 -29.17 18.63 6.01
CA TYR A 195 -27.71 18.86 6.06
C TYR A 195 -27.02 18.00 7.12
N LEU A 196 -27.66 17.78 8.27
CA LEU A 196 -27.16 16.89 9.31
C LEU A 196 -26.97 15.46 8.78
N LEU A 197 -27.96 14.92 8.06
CA LEU A 197 -27.87 13.58 7.48
C LEU A 197 -26.80 13.50 6.38
N GLN A 198 -26.68 14.50 5.51
CA GLN A 198 -25.63 14.54 4.49
C GLN A 198 -24.22 14.57 5.10
N PHE A 199 -24.02 15.44 6.10
CA PHE A 199 -22.74 15.55 6.78
C PHE A 199 -22.39 14.27 7.55
N ALA A 200 -23.35 13.67 8.26
CA ALA A 200 -23.18 12.39 8.94
C ALA A 200 -22.79 11.28 7.95
N THR A 201 -23.44 11.23 6.77
CA THR A 201 -23.12 10.27 5.71
C THR A 201 -21.70 10.47 5.18
N MET A 202 -21.31 11.72 4.90
CA MET A 202 -19.96 12.04 4.42
C MET A 202 -18.90 11.60 5.43
N VAL A 203 -19.07 11.95 6.72
CA VAL A 203 -18.15 11.56 7.79
C VAL A 203 -18.09 10.04 7.90
N LEU A 204 -19.23 9.34 7.91
CA LEU A 204 -19.27 7.88 7.98
C LEU A 204 -18.53 7.22 6.82
N LEU A 205 -18.74 7.68 5.58
CA LEU A 205 -18.03 7.16 4.40
C LEU A 205 -16.52 7.42 4.47
N ALA A 206 -16.11 8.60 4.95
CA ALA A 206 -14.69 8.90 5.16
C ALA A 206 -14.06 7.97 6.23
N LEU A 207 -14.81 7.69 7.30
CA LEU A 207 -14.40 6.75 8.35
C LEU A 207 -14.40 5.30 7.87
N ALA A 208 -15.29 4.90 6.96
CA ALA A 208 -15.36 3.54 6.45
C ALA A 208 -14.04 3.11 5.76
N ALA A 209 -13.34 4.05 5.12
CA ALA A 209 -12.02 3.80 4.56
C ALA A 209 -11.00 3.31 5.61
N ASN A 210 -11.15 3.74 6.88
CA ASN A 210 -10.28 3.33 7.98
C ASN A 210 -10.30 1.81 8.19
N THR A 211 -11.43 1.15 7.94
CA THR A 211 -11.53 -0.32 8.06
C THR A 211 -10.55 -1.01 7.10
N SER A 212 -10.44 -0.53 5.85
CA SER A 212 -9.46 -1.06 4.89
C SER A 212 -8.01 -0.76 5.30
N PHE A 213 -7.76 0.42 5.88
CA PHE A 213 -6.43 0.79 6.41
C PHE A 213 -6.03 0.00 7.65
N GLY A 214 -6.98 -0.50 8.44
CA GLY A 214 -6.73 -1.45 9.52
C GLY A 214 -6.51 -2.88 9.03
N GLY A 215 -7.25 -3.31 8.01
CA GLY A 215 -7.25 -4.70 7.54
C GLY A 215 -6.11 -5.06 6.58
N LEU A 216 -5.94 -4.30 5.49
CA LEU A 216 -5.02 -4.69 4.41
C LEU A 216 -3.55 -4.74 4.86
N PRO A 217 -3.01 -3.79 5.65
CA PRO A 217 -1.62 -3.87 6.09
C PRO A 217 -1.34 -5.10 6.96
N VAL A 218 -2.32 -5.55 7.76
CA VAL A 218 -2.22 -6.81 8.52
C VAL A 218 -2.20 -8.00 7.56
N LEU A 219 -3.09 -8.05 6.57
CA LEU A 219 -3.09 -9.11 5.57
C LEU A 219 -1.77 -9.19 4.79
N MET A 220 -1.24 -8.03 4.36
CA MET A 220 0.06 -7.96 3.68
C MET A 220 1.20 -8.44 4.58
N SER A 221 1.13 -8.17 5.90
CA SER A 221 2.13 -8.67 6.84
C SER A 221 2.10 -10.20 6.98
N LEU A 222 0.92 -10.82 6.92
CA LEU A 222 0.76 -12.28 6.95
C LEU A 222 1.32 -12.90 5.67
N LEU A 223 0.92 -12.38 4.50
CA LEU A 223 1.45 -12.80 3.20
C LEU A 223 2.98 -12.65 3.11
N ALA A 224 3.54 -11.58 3.68
CA ALA A 224 4.98 -11.37 3.69
C ALA A 224 5.72 -12.37 4.59
N ARG A 225 5.12 -12.79 5.72
CA ARG A 225 5.67 -13.86 6.57
C ARG A 225 5.62 -15.23 5.88
N ASP A 226 4.60 -15.44 5.04
CA ASP A 226 4.45 -16.65 4.23
C ASP A 226 5.24 -16.60 2.91
N ASN A 227 6.17 -15.64 2.76
CA ASN A 227 7.02 -15.45 1.58
C ASN A 227 6.30 -15.10 0.26
N TYR A 228 5.04 -14.63 0.30
CA TYR A 228 4.31 -14.18 -0.90
C TYR A 228 4.47 -12.67 -1.20
N LEU A 229 5.02 -11.91 -0.25
CA LEU A 229 5.33 -10.48 -0.39
C LEU A 229 6.73 -10.18 0.15
N PRO A 230 7.34 -9.05 -0.24
CA PRO A 230 8.62 -8.64 0.32
C PRO A 230 8.57 -8.55 1.85
N HIS A 231 9.59 -9.09 2.52
CA HIS A 231 9.69 -9.11 4.00
C HIS A 231 9.56 -7.73 4.66
N LEU A 232 9.82 -6.64 3.92
CA LEU A 232 9.59 -5.26 4.36
C LEU A 232 8.14 -5.01 4.83
N PHE A 233 7.15 -5.70 4.25
CA PHE A 233 5.75 -5.57 4.64
C PHE A 233 5.42 -6.26 5.97
N ALA A 234 6.26 -7.18 6.45
CA ALA A 234 6.11 -7.82 7.74
C ALA A 234 6.67 -6.96 8.90
N LEU A 235 7.49 -5.95 8.59
CA LEU A 235 8.11 -5.07 9.58
C LEU A 235 7.07 -4.10 10.17
N LYS A 236 7.08 -3.98 11.49
CA LYS A 236 6.32 -2.97 12.23
C LYS A 236 7.23 -1.79 12.58
N ALA A 237 6.73 -0.58 12.41
CA ALA A 237 7.41 0.63 12.90
C ALA A 237 7.20 0.82 14.41
N ASP A 238 7.86 1.82 15.01
CA ASP A 238 7.87 2.14 16.45
C ASP A 238 6.48 2.30 17.11
N ARG A 239 5.40 2.40 16.33
CA ARG A 239 4.01 2.46 16.80
C ARG A 239 3.17 1.21 16.49
N GLN A 240 3.81 0.06 16.25
CA GLN A 240 3.14 -1.20 15.83
C GLN A 240 2.35 -1.09 14.51
N VAL A 241 2.56 -0.02 13.72
CA VAL A 241 1.89 0.21 12.44
C VAL A 241 2.72 -0.40 11.31
N HIS A 242 2.07 -1.15 10.42
CA HIS A 242 2.66 -1.68 9.18
C HIS A 242 2.75 -0.56 8.13
N ARG A 243 3.73 0.34 8.30
CA ARG A 243 3.90 1.56 7.48
C ARG A 243 3.93 1.27 5.97
N HIS A 244 4.65 0.22 5.55
CA HIS A 244 4.75 -0.14 4.14
C HIS A 244 3.39 -0.56 3.56
N GLY A 245 2.58 -1.32 4.31
CA GLY A 245 1.23 -1.70 3.88
C GLY A 245 0.30 -0.50 3.77
N VAL A 246 0.32 0.41 4.74
CA VAL A 246 -0.49 1.65 4.71
C VAL A 246 -0.13 2.53 3.51
N LEU A 247 1.18 2.69 3.23
CA LEU A 247 1.64 3.48 2.10
C LEU A 247 1.29 2.83 0.76
N ALA A 248 1.43 1.50 0.64
CA ALA A 248 1.04 0.77 -0.57
C ALA A 248 -0.45 0.89 -0.85
N LEU A 249 -1.31 0.74 0.17
CA LEU A 249 -2.75 0.96 0.06
C LEU A 249 -3.05 2.39 -0.39
N THR A 250 -2.42 3.38 0.25
CA THR A 250 -2.61 4.80 -0.12
C THR A 250 -2.27 5.05 -1.59
N ALA A 251 -1.14 4.52 -2.06
CA ALA A 251 -0.70 4.67 -3.44
C ALA A 251 -1.67 4.01 -4.42
N ALA A 252 -2.12 2.79 -4.12
CA ALA A 252 -3.10 2.07 -4.94
C ALA A 252 -4.46 2.78 -4.98
N SER A 253 -4.97 3.23 -3.82
CA SER A 253 -6.22 3.99 -3.72
C SER A 253 -6.13 5.34 -4.46
N ALA A 254 -5.01 6.06 -4.33
CA ALA A 254 -4.79 7.32 -5.04
C ALA A 254 -4.78 7.09 -6.56
N ALA A 255 -4.10 6.05 -7.03
CA ALA A 255 -4.10 5.68 -8.45
C ALA A 255 -5.53 5.39 -8.93
N LEU A 256 -6.29 4.55 -8.24
CA LEU A 256 -7.68 4.24 -8.60
C LEU A 256 -8.57 5.50 -8.62
N LEU A 257 -8.43 6.40 -7.65
CA LEU A 257 -9.21 7.65 -7.60
C LEU A 257 -8.90 8.57 -8.78
N VAL A 258 -7.62 8.71 -9.14
CA VAL A 258 -7.18 9.54 -10.27
C VAL A 258 -7.64 8.92 -11.59
N PHE A 259 -7.47 7.62 -11.79
CA PHE A 259 -7.90 6.93 -13.01
C PHE A 259 -9.42 6.93 -13.19
N SER A 260 -10.18 6.76 -12.11
CA SER A 260 -11.64 6.78 -12.13
C SER A 260 -12.23 8.20 -12.24
N GLY A 261 -11.44 9.24 -11.95
CA GLY A 261 -11.96 10.60 -11.83
C GLY A 261 -12.95 10.78 -10.67
N GLY A 262 -12.83 9.94 -9.63
CA GLY A 262 -13.75 9.92 -8.48
C GLY A 262 -15.17 9.44 -8.82
N ASN A 263 -15.36 8.68 -9.90
CA ASN A 263 -16.68 8.20 -10.31
C ASN A 263 -17.06 6.90 -9.57
N THR A 264 -18.00 7.01 -8.64
CA THR A 264 -18.52 5.87 -7.88
C THR A 264 -19.17 4.80 -8.75
N ASN A 265 -19.80 5.17 -9.87
CA ASN A 265 -20.44 4.21 -10.78
C ASN A 265 -19.45 3.26 -11.47
N ALA A 266 -18.18 3.66 -11.56
CA ALA A 266 -17.10 2.81 -12.07
C ALA A 266 -16.38 2.03 -10.95
N LEU A 267 -16.22 2.64 -9.76
CA LEU A 267 -15.52 2.03 -8.63
C LEU A 267 -16.32 0.96 -7.89
N VAL A 268 -17.63 1.15 -7.72
CA VAL A 268 -18.48 0.20 -6.99
C VAL A 268 -18.50 -1.19 -7.66
N PRO A 269 -18.66 -1.33 -8.98
CA PRO A 269 -18.56 -2.63 -9.64
C PRO A 269 -17.20 -3.31 -9.46
N LEU A 270 -16.09 -2.54 -9.53
CA LEU A 270 -14.74 -3.09 -9.33
C LEU A 270 -14.59 -3.74 -7.95
N PHE A 271 -15.08 -3.03 -6.93
CA PHE A 271 -15.10 -3.52 -5.56
C PHE A 271 -16.01 -4.75 -5.40
N ALA A 272 -17.22 -4.71 -5.94
CA ALA A 272 -18.18 -5.81 -5.86
C ALA A 272 -17.63 -7.11 -6.45
N ILE A 273 -16.92 -7.04 -7.59
CA ILE A 273 -16.27 -8.22 -8.20
C ILE A 273 -15.26 -8.83 -7.23
N GLY A 274 -14.40 -8.01 -6.61
CA GLY A 274 -13.40 -8.49 -5.65
C GLY A 274 -14.05 -9.20 -4.46
N VAL A 275 -15.11 -8.62 -3.89
CA VAL A 275 -15.84 -9.21 -2.76
C VAL A 275 -16.53 -10.51 -3.15
N PHE A 276 -17.26 -10.54 -4.28
CA PHE A 276 -17.95 -11.77 -4.71
C PHE A 276 -16.98 -12.89 -5.03
N VAL A 277 -15.85 -12.62 -5.71
CA VAL A 277 -14.81 -13.62 -5.95
C VAL A 277 -14.24 -14.14 -4.63
N GLY A 278 -13.94 -13.24 -3.68
CA GLY A 278 -13.48 -13.62 -2.34
C GLY A 278 -14.47 -14.52 -1.61
N PHE A 279 -15.76 -14.18 -1.63
CA PHE A 279 -16.82 -15.00 -1.05
C PHE A 279 -16.97 -16.33 -1.77
N THR A 280 -16.96 -16.38 -3.10
CA THR A 280 -17.04 -17.65 -3.83
C THR A 280 -15.90 -18.59 -3.44
N ILE A 281 -14.67 -18.09 -3.35
CA ILE A 281 -13.49 -18.87 -2.94
C ILE A 281 -13.63 -19.34 -1.49
N CYS A 282 -14.00 -18.44 -0.57
CA CYS A 282 -14.19 -18.76 0.85
C CYS A 282 -15.26 -19.83 1.05
N GLN A 283 -16.43 -19.64 0.43
CA GLN A 283 -17.58 -20.55 0.51
C GLN A 283 -17.23 -21.93 -0.08
N THR A 284 -16.58 -21.96 -1.24
CA THR A 284 -16.05 -23.21 -1.84
C THR A 284 -15.05 -23.91 -0.92
N GLY A 285 -14.18 -23.14 -0.28
CA GLY A 285 -13.24 -23.63 0.73
C GLY A 285 -13.95 -24.27 1.92
N MET A 286 -15.04 -23.66 2.40
CA MET A 286 -15.86 -24.20 3.49
C MET A 286 -16.60 -25.48 3.10
N VAL A 287 -17.09 -25.60 1.85
CA VAL A 287 -17.65 -26.86 1.34
C VAL A 287 -16.61 -27.98 1.41
N ARG A 288 -15.38 -27.72 0.93
CA ARG A 288 -14.27 -28.67 1.01
C ARG A 288 -13.90 -29.01 2.46
N HIS A 289 -13.93 -28.02 3.36
CA HIS A 289 -13.66 -28.19 4.78
C HIS A 289 -14.66 -29.14 5.44
N TRP A 290 -15.97 -28.92 5.25
CA TRP A 290 -17.01 -29.78 5.82
C TRP A 290 -17.00 -31.19 5.23
N TYR A 291 -16.73 -31.32 3.93
CA TYR A 291 -16.60 -32.61 3.27
C TYR A 291 -15.44 -33.45 3.83
N ARG A 292 -14.33 -32.80 4.23
CA ARG A 292 -13.16 -33.45 4.82
C ARG A 292 -13.35 -33.83 6.28
N GLN A 293 -13.89 -32.94 7.10
CA GLN A 293 -14.03 -33.20 8.54
C GLN A 293 -15.24 -34.08 8.90
N ARG A 294 -16.30 -34.07 8.08
CA ARG A 294 -17.55 -34.82 8.28
C ARG A 294 -18.15 -34.77 9.71
N PRO A 295 -18.24 -33.59 10.37
CA PRO A 295 -18.92 -33.49 11.67
C PRO A 295 -20.43 -33.72 11.55
N ALA A 296 -21.14 -33.79 12.68
CA ALA A 296 -22.61 -33.83 12.66
C ALA A 296 -23.20 -32.69 11.80
N TYR A 297 -24.21 -33.04 10.98
CA TYR A 297 -24.85 -32.14 10.02
C TYR A 297 -23.93 -31.55 8.94
N TRP A 298 -22.82 -32.21 8.59
CA TRP A 298 -21.89 -31.71 7.58
C TRP A 298 -22.53 -31.50 6.21
N GLN A 299 -23.50 -32.34 5.82
CA GLN A 299 -24.21 -32.21 4.54
C GLN A 299 -25.02 -30.92 4.47
N ALA A 300 -25.75 -30.58 5.53
CA ALA A 300 -26.52 -29.34 5.59
C ALA A 300 -25.60 -28.11 5.57
N LYS A 301 -24.49 -28.15 6.32
CA LYS A 301 -23.47 -27.07 6.31
C LYS A 301 -22.81 -26.94 4.94
N ALA A 302 -22.50 -28.05 4.28
CA ALA A 302 -21.93 -28.05 2.94
C ALA A 302 -22.94 -27.54 1.90
N ALA A 303 -24.21 -27.92 1.98
CA ALA A 303 -25.26 -27.43 1.10
C ALA A 303 -25.47 -25.91 1.25
N LEU A 304 -25.49 -25.40 2.48
CA LEU A 304 -25.61 -23.97 2.75
C LEU A 304 -24.44 -23.17 2.13
N ASN A 305 -23.20 -23.60 2.39
CA ASN A 305 -22.02 -22.93 1.81
C ASN A 305 -21.95 -23.13 0.29
N GLY A 306 -22.39 -24.28 -0.22
CA GLY A 306 -22.45 -24.56 -1.66
C GLY A 306 -23.45 -23.66 -2.40
N LEU A 307 -24.63 -23.43 -1.81
CA LEU A 307 -25.59 -22.45 -2.32
C LEU A 307 -25.00 -21.04 -2.28
N GLY A 308 -24.32 -20.67 -1.19
CA GLY A 308 -23.62 -19.38 -1.09
C GLY A 308 -22.54 -19.21 -2.16
N ALA A 309 -21.73 -20.25 -2.42
CA ALA A 309 -20.72 -20.26 -3.48
C ALA A 309 -21.35 -20.10 -4.87
N LEU A 310 -22.46 -20.78 -5.13
CA LEU A 310 -23.19 -20.67 -6.40
C LEU A 310 -23.75 -19.26 -6.61
N LEU A 311 -24.46 -18.71 -5.62
CA LEU A 311 -25.07 -17.38 -5.72
C LEU A 311 -24.03 -16.27 -5.88
N THR A 312 -22.95 -16.32 -5.10
CA THR A 312 -21.85 -15.34 -5.21
C THR A 312 -21.07 -15.50 -6.51
N GLY A 313 -20.89 -16.74 -6.99
CA GLY A 313 -20.24 -17.00 -8.29
C GLY A 313 -21.05 -16.48 -9.46
N ILE A 314 -22.38 -16.71 -9.47
CA ILE A 314 -23.29 -16.14 -10.46
C ILE A 314 -23.24 -14.61 -10.39
N ALA A 315 -23.31 -14.01 -9.20
CA ALA A 315 -23.21 -12.55 -9.05
C ALA A 315 -21.89 -12.01 -9.60
N ALA A 316 -20.76 -12.66 -9.32
CA ALA A 316 -19.45 -12.28 -9.86
C ALA A 316 -19.44 -12.31 -11.40
N ILE A 317 -19.97 -13.37 -12.01
CA ILE A 317 -20.04 -13.51 -13.48
C ILE A 317 -20.93 -12.42 -14.08
N VAL A 318 -22.12 -12.19 -13.51
CA VAL A 318 -23.08 -11.20 -14.02
C VAL A 318 -22.53 -9.78 -13.89
N VAL A 319 -21.96 -9.41 -12.74
CA VAL A 319 -21.36 -8.08 -12.56
C VAL A 319 -20.20 -7.89 -13.53
N THR A 320 -19.32 -8.88 -13.64
CA THR A 320 -18.16 -8.80 -14.55
C THR A 320 -18.60 -8.65 -16.01
N GLY A 321 -19.59 -9.45 -16.46
CA GLY A 321 -20.10 -9.38 -17.82
C GLY A 321 -20.85 -8.08 -18.12
N THR A 322 -21.71 -7.62 -17.20
CA THR A 322 -22.55 -6.43 -17.42
C THR A 322 -21.82 -5.09 -17.24
N LYS A 323 -20.66 -5.10 -16.56
CA LYS A 323 -19.85 -3.91 -16.26
C LYS A 323 -18.45 -3.95 -16.89
N LEU A 324 -18.23 -4.82 -17.89
CA LEU A 324 -16.95 -4.96 -18.56
C LEU A 324 -16.44 -3.63 -19.15
N THR A 325 -17.35 -2.89 -19.80
CA THR A 325 -17.08 -1.58 -20.41
C THR A 325 -16.93 -0.45 -19.38
N ASP A 326 -17.51 -0.60 -18.20
CA ASP A 326 -17.51 0.40 -17.13
C ASP A 326 -16.26 0.30 -16.22
N GLY A 327 -15.34 -0.61 -16.54
CA GLY A 327 -14.05 -0.76 -15.87
C GLY A 327 -13.78 -2.15 -15.29
N ALA A 328 -14.75 -3.08 -15.26
CA ALA A 328 -14.58 -4.40 -14.65
C ALA A 328 -13.39 -5.21 -15.22
N TRP A 329 -12.99 -4.93 -16.47
CA TRP A 329 -11.80 -5.53 -17.08
C TRP A 329 -10.53 -5.33 -16.23
N LEU A 330 -10.43 -4.23 -15.47
CA LEU A 330 -9.28 -3.95 -14.61
C LEU A 330 -9.10 -5.03 -13.55
N VAL A 331 -10.19 -5.49 -12.91
CA VAL A 331 -10.11 -6.55 -11.88
C VAL A 331 -9.79 -7.90 -12.52
N VAL A 332 -10.39 -8.19 -13.67
CA VAL A 332 -10.15 -9.44 -14.43
C VAL A 332 -8.67 -9.60 -14.79
N VAL A 333 -7.97 -8.50 -15.08
CA VAL A 333 -6.54 -8.49 -15.37
C VAL A 333 -5.69 -8.40 -14.10
N ALA A 334 -6.06 -7.52 -13.16
CA ALA A 334 -5.27 -7.26 -11.96
C ALA A 334 -5.19 -8.47 -11.02
N LEU A 335 -6.29 -9.23 -10.86
CA LEU A 335 -6.32 -10.36 -9.93
C LEU A 335 -5.36 -11.49 -10.36
N PRO A 336 -5.37 -12.00 -11.61
CA PRO A 336 -4.36 -12.96 -12.07
C PRO A 336 -2.94 -12.41 -12.00
N LEU A 337 -2.73 -11.13 -12.35
CA LEU A 337 -1.41 -10.51 -12.31
C LEU A 337 -0.85 -10.47 -10.88
N LEU A 338 -1.67 -10.12 -9.89
CA LEU A 338 -1.29 -10.13 -8.48
C LEU A 338 -0.95 -11.54 -8.00
N VAL A 339 -1.73 -12.55 -8.39
CA VAL A 339 -1.45 -13.96 -8.05
C VAL A 339 -0.12 -14.40 -8.66
N LEU A 340 0.14 -14.10 -9.94
CA LEU A 340 1.40 -14.42 -10.59
C LEU A 340 2.59 -13.70 -9.95
N ALA A 341 2.40 -12.44 -9.53
CA ALA A 341 3.44 -11.69 -8.83
C ALA A 341 3.77 -12.31 -7.46
N PHE A 342 2.77 -12.65 -6.66
CA PHE A 342 2.97 -13.30 -5.35
C PHE A 342 3.64 -14.67 -5.49
N GLU A 343 3.20 -15.47 -6.46
CA GLU A 343 3.79 -16.76 -6.78
C GLU A 343 5.26 -16.62 -7.25
N GLY A 344 5.56 -15.61 -8.07
CA GLY A 344 6.91 -15.30 -8.51
C GLY A 344 7.85 -14.92 -7.36
N ILE A 345 7.35 -14.13 -6.39
CA ILE A 345 8.09 -13.77 -5.17
C ILE A 345 8.34 -15.02 -4.33
N HIS A 346 7.32 -15.85 -4.10
CA HIS A 346 7.42 -17.06 -3.30
C HIS A 346 8.46 -18.03 -3.87
N ARG A 347 8.44 -18.28 -5.18
CA ARG A 347 9.45 -19.12 -5.87
C ARG A 347 10.86 -18.54 -5.74
N THR A 348 10.99 -17.22 -5.80
CA THR A 348 12.30 -16.55 -5.67
C THR A 348 12.86 -16.73 -4.27
N TYR A 349 12.03 -16.58 -3.23
CA TYR A 349 12.45 -16.86 -1.86
C TYR A 349 12.75 -18.33 -1.62
N GLY A 350 12.00 -19.26 -2.22
CA GLY A 350 12.32 -20.69 -2.19
C GLY A 350 13.73 -20.97 -2.74
N ARG A 351 14.06 -20.44 -3.92
CA ARG A 351 15.40 -20.58 -4.51
C ARG A 351 16.51 -19.97 -3.65
N ILE A 352 16.25 -18.84 -2.99
CA ILE A 352 17.22 -18.22 -2.07
C ILE A 352 17.40 -19.09 -0.83
N GLY A 353 16.29 -19.61 -0.27
CA GLY A 353 16.32 -20.48 0.91
C GLY A 353 17.07 -21.80 0.65
N GLU A 354 16.92 -22.38 -0.53
CA GLU A 354 17.69 -23.56 -0.96
C GLU A 354 19.19 -23.26 -1.02
N ARG A 355 19.59 -22.11 -1.60
CA ARG A 355 21.01 -21.70 -1.69
C ARG A 355 21.62 -21.35 -0.33
N LEU A 356 20.81 -20.84 0.59
CA LEU A 356 21.21 -20.54 1.96
C LEU A 356 21.10 -21.75 2.89
N GLU A 357 20.63 -22.90 2.37
CA GLU A 357 20.38 -24.11 3.15
C GLU A 357 19.50 -23.87 4.40
N LEU A 358 18.52 -22.95 4.29
CA LEU A 358 17.63 -22.61 5.40
C LEU A 358 16.92 -23.87 5.93
N GLY A 359 17.05 -24.11 7.24
CA GLY A 359 16.51 -25.31 7.90
C GLY A 359 17.52 -26.45 8.08
N ARG A 360 18.76 -26.31 7.58
CA ARG A 360 19.87 -27.20 7.90
C ARG A 360 20.74 -26.59 9.00
N ILE A 361 21.38 -27.43 9.80
CA ILE A 361 22.37 -26.99 10.80
C ILE A 361 23.67 -26.72 10.04
N PRO A 362 24.17 -25.46 10.00
CA PRO A 362 25.43 -25.16 9.33
C PRO A 362 26.61 -25.77 10.09
N GLN A 363 27.74 -25.94 9.41
CA GLN A 363 28.98 -26.33 10.09
C GLN A 363 29.37 -25.29 11.15
N PRO A 364 30.00 -25.72 12.26
CA PRO A 364 30.52 -24.79 13.26
C PRO A 364 31.45 -23.75 12.62
N PRO A 365 31.44 -22.50 13.10
CA PRO A 365 32.36 -21.48 12.62
C PRO A 365 33.81 -21.85 12.99
N HIS A 366 34.74 -21.66 12.05
CA HIS A 366 36.18 -21.89 12.25
C HIS A 366 36.95 -20.56 12.12
N ARG A 367 38.09 -20.44 12.81
CA ARG A 367 38.96 -19.26 12.71
C ARG A 367 39.79 -19.33 11.42
N ALA A 368 39.57 -18.40 10.50
CA ALA A 368 40.43 -18.18 9.34
C ALA A 368 41.56 -17.20 9.71
N ARG A 369 42.72 -17.31 9.04
CA ARG A 369 43.74 -16.26 9.09
C ARG A 369 43.17 -14.98 8.50
N SER A 370 43.40 -13.84 9.13
CA SER A 370 42.77 -12.57 8.72
C SER A 370 43.82 -11.56 8.24
N LEU A 371 43.67 -11.09 7.01
CA LEU A 371 44.48 -10.03 6.42
C LEU A 371 43.63 -8.75 6.32
N VAL A 372 44.04 -7.68 7.00
CA VAL A 372 43.30 -6.41 7.02
C VAL A 372 43.97 -5.37 6.13
N ILE A 373 43.25 -4.90 5.13
CA ILE A 373 43.68 -3.85 4.20
C ILE A 373 43.04 -2.53 4.60
N VAL A 374 43.86 -1.50 4.80
CA VAL A 374 43.40 -0.15 5.16
C VAL A 374 43.71 0.82 4.01
N PRO A 375 42.71 1.31 3.25
CA PRO A 375 42.95 2.36 2.28
C PRO A 375 43.29 3.68 2.97
N VAL A 376 44.47 4.23 2.69
CA VAL A 376 45.00 5.46 3.28
C VAL A 376 45.32 6.49 2.20
N SER A 377 45.05 7.76 2.51
CA SER A 377 45.25 8.90 1.59
C SER A 377 46.09 10.03 2.19
N GLY A 378 46.57 9.86 3.42
CA GLY A 378 47.33 10.86 4.16
C GLY A 378 47.48 10.47 5.63
N LEU A 379 48.41 11.14 6.32
CA LEU A 379 48.59 11.00 7.76
C LEU A 379 47.54 11.83 8.49
N SER A 380 46.83 11.20 9.41
CA SER A 380 45.80 11.86 10.20
C SER A 380 45.48 11.05 11.46
N ARG A 381 44.77 11.66 12.42
CA ARG A 381 44.21 10.91 13.56
C ARG A 381 43.27 9.78 13.11
N LEU A 382 42.57 9.98 12.00
CA LEU A 382 41.71 8.97 11.40
C LEU A 382 42.53 7.77 10.91
N THR A 383 43.65 8.03 10.23
CA THR A 383 44.59 7.01 9.74
C THR A 383 45.21 6.22 10.89
N SER A 384 45.68 6.91 11.94
CA SER A 384 46.24 6.27 13.13
C SER A 384 45.23 5.34 13.81
N GLN A 385 44.01 5.81 14.06
CA GLN A 385 42.98 4.96 14.67
C GLN A 385 42.56 3.81 13.76
N ALA A 386 42.53 4.00 12.45
CA ALA A 386 42.25 2.94 11.50
C ALA A 386 43.29 1.82 11.57
N LEU A 387 44.58 2.16 11.59
CA LEU A 387 45.64 1.15 11.73
C LEU A 387 45.63 0.47 13.09
N THR A 388 45.37 1.20 14.18
CA THR A 388 45.20 0.60 15.51
C THR A 388 44.06 -0.41 15.52
N ALA A 389 42.91 -0.05 14.95
CA ALA A 389 41.77 -0.97 14.84
C ALA A 389 42.11 -2.18 13.95
N ALA A 390 42.78 -1.96 12.81
CA ALA A 390 43.20 -3.03 11.91
C ALA A 390 44.12 -4.05 12.60
N ARG A 391 45.11 -3.58 13.36
CA ARG A 391 46.02 -4.45 14.15
C ARG A 391 45.32 -5.25 15.24
N SER A 392 44.15 -4.82 15.70
CA SER A 392 43.34 -5.56 16.68
C SER A 392 42.42 -6.62 16.05
N LEU A 393 42.18 -6.53 14.73
CA LEU A 393 41.21 -7.36 14.00
C LEU A 393 41.89 -8.41 13.10
N GLY A 394 43.10 -8.15 12.63
CA GLY A 394 43.85 -8.98 11.69
C GLY A 394 45.08 -9.61 12.30
N ASP A 395 45.48 -10.76 11.77
CA ASP A 395 46.80 -11.35 12.04
C ASP A 395 47.88 -10.59 11.22
N GLU A 396 47.51 -10.06 10.06
CA GLU A 396 48.36 -9.26 9.17
C GLU A 396 47.62 -7.98 8.73
N VAL A 397 48.36 -6.88 8.58
CA VAL A 397 47.79 -5.57 8.21
C VAL A 397 48.61 -4.94 7.08
N LEU A 398 47.93 -4.46 6.05
CA LEU A 398 48.53 -3.74 4.92
C LEU A 398 47.84 -2.38 4.75
N ALA A 399 48.61 -1.31 4.69
CA ALA A 399 48.12 0.00 4.31
C ALA A 399 48.24 0.14 2.79
N VAL A 400 47.15 0.52 2.11
CA VAL A 400 47.17 0.68 0.65
C VAL A 400 46.85 2.12 0.28
N THR A 401 47.68 2.71 -0.56
CA THR A 401 47.41 4.03 -1.15
C THR A 401 47.33 3.92 -2.67
N VAL A 402 46.40 4.66 -3.27
CA VAL A 402 46.22 4.67 -4.72
C VAL A 402 46.93 5.89 -5.27
N THR A 403 47.94 5.66 -6.11
CA THR A 403 48.75 6.71 -6.72
C THR A 403 48.31 6.96 -8.16
N HIS A 404 48.46 8.20 -8.64
CA HIS A 404 48.14 8.59 -10.01
C HIS A 404 49.41 9.04 -10.73
N ASN A 405 49.46 8.89 -12.05
CA ASN A 405 50.65 9.18 -12.86
C ASN A 405 50.86 10.69 -13.18
N ASP A 406 50.03 11.58 -12.63
CA ASP A 406 50.14 13.03 -12.78
C ASP A 406 51.35 13.54 -11.98
N PRO A 407 52.21 14.44 -12.50
CA PRO A 407 53.36 14.97 -11.77
C PRO A 407 53.05 15.53 -10.36
N GLU A 408 51.92 16.22 -10.17
CA GLU A 408 51.51 16.74 -8.85
C GLU A 408 51.16 15.60 -7.86
N ASP A 409 50.40 14.60 -8.31
CA ASP A 409 50.02 13.44 -7.48
C ASP A 409 51.25 12.57 -7.14
N ARG A 410 52.23 12.50 -8.05
CA ARG A 410 53.49 11.78 -7.80
C ARG A 410 54.29 12.45 -6.68
N GLN A 411 54.37 13.78 -6.68
CA GLN A 411 55.03 14.53 -5.61
C GLN A 411 54.30 14.37 -4.27
N ALA A 412 52.97 14.37 -4.27
CA ALA A 412 52.17 14.12 -3.08
C ALA A 412 52.36 12.70 -2.53
N ALA A 413 52.40 11.69 -3.41
CA ALA A 413 52.66 10.30 -3.05
C ALA A 413 54.06 10.11 -2.43
N GLU A 414 55.09 10.71 -3.03
CA GLU A 414 56.47 10.68 -2.48
C GLU A 414 56.59 11.36 -1.13
N THR A 415 55.86 12.47 -0.92
CA THR A 415 55.82 13.16 0.37
C THR A 415 55.14 12.28 1.42
N PHE A 416 54.00 11.69 1.07
CA PHE A 416 53.28 10.78 1.94
C PHE A 416 54.10 9.53 2.29
N ARG A 417 54.84 8.95 1.34
CA ARG A 417 55.75 7.83 1.58
C ARG A 417 56.85 8.20 2.57
N ARG A 418 57.50 9.36 2.39
CA ARG A 418 58.52 9.87 3.32
C ARG A 418 57.96 10.08 4.72
N ASP A 419 56.79 10.72 4.83
CA ASP A 419 56.18 10.94 6.14
C ASP A 419 55.74 9.62 6.80
N TRP A 420 55.36 8.61 6.01
CA TRP A 420 55.05 7.27 6.52
C TRP A 420 56.27 6.54 7.07
N GLU A 421 57.39 6.59 6.35
CA GLU A 421 58.68 6.04 6.80
C GLU A 421 59.17 6.72 8.08
N LEU A 422 58.96 8.04 8.22
CA LEU A 422 59.28 8.79 9.44
C LEU A 422 58.36 8.45 10.62
N TRP A 423 57.09 8.16 10.35
CA TRP A 423 56.11 7.83 11.39
C TRP A 423 56.24 6.40 11.91
N ASP A 424 56.68 5.46 11.07
CA ASP A 424 56.89 4.03 11.34
C ASP A 424 55.77 3.36 12.18
N PRO A 425 54.56 3.20 11.61
CA PRO A 425 53.45 2.58 12.31
C PRO A 425 53.60 1.04 12.52
N GLY A 426 54.70 0.44 12.02
CA GLY A 426 54.88 -1.01 11.97
C GLY A 426 53.91 -1.71 11.02
N VAL A 427 53.47 -1.02 9.97
CA VAL A 427 52.55 -1.52 8.94
C VAL A 427 53.13 -1.19 7.56
N GLU A 428 53.17 -2.18 6.66
CA GLU A 428 53.67 -2.01 5.30
C GLU A 428 52.72 -1.11 4.48
N LEU A 429 53.29 -0.13 3.77
CA LEU A 429 52.58 0.74 2.84
C LEU A 429 52.78 0.26 1.40
N ILE A 430 51.68 -0.09 0.74
CA ILE A 430 51.64 -0.56 -0.64
C ILE A 430 51.03 0.51 -1.53
N GLU A 431 51.76 0.89 -2.57
CA GLU A 431 51.33 1.85 -3.58
C GLU A 431 50.72 1.12 -4.78
N VAL A 432 49.46 1.39 -5.08
CA VAL A 432 48.76 0.82 -6.23
C VAL A 432 48.61 1.90 -7.30
N PRO A 433 49.34 1.80 -8.44
CA PRO A 433 49.25 2.79 -9.49
C PRO A 433 47.91 2.67 -10.22
N SER A 434 47.27 3.82 -10.48
CA SER A 434 46.04 3.91 -11.24
C SER A 434 46.18 4.85 -12.43
N THR A 435 45.77 4.35 -13.61
CA THR A 435 45.68 5.14 -14.85
C THR A 435 44.42 6.01 -14.92
N THR A 436 43.47 5.81 -14.00
CA THR A 436 42.22 6.58 -13.93
C THR A 436 42.12 7.28 -12.56
N ARG A 437 41.52 8.47 -12.47
CA ARG A 437 41.27 9.17 -11.18
C ARG A 437 40.24 8.48 -10.25
N SER A 438 40.06 7.17 -10.41
CA SER A 438 39.13 6.36 -9.61
C SER A 438 39.89 5.64 -8.50
N LEU A 439 39.44 5.82 -7.25
CA LEU A 439 40.07 5.19 -6.08
C LEU A 439 39.58 3.75 -5.85
N GLY A 440 38.31 3.47 -6.16
CA GLY A 440 37.67 2.20 -5.82
C GLY A 440 38.08 1.02 -6.71
N ARG A 441 38.20 1.24 -8.03
CA ARG A 441 38.50 0.16 -8.99
C ARG A 441 39.93 -0.41 -8.86
N PRO A 442 40.99 0.41 -8.75
CA PRO A 442 42.35 -0.10 -8.57
C PRO A 442 42.49 -0.88 -7.27
N LEU A 443 41.88 -0.36 -6.18
CA LEU A 443 41.87 -1.04 -4.90
C LEU A 443 41.15 -2.40 -4.99
N ALA A 444 39.97 -2.44 -5.61
CA ALA A 444 39.24 -3.69 -5.81
C ALA A 444 40.01 -4.70 -6.68
N ALA A 445 40.70 -4.25 -7.72
CA ALA A 445 41.55 -5.11 -8.55
C ALA A 445 42.74 -5.69 -7.77
N TYR A 446 43.40 -4.86 -6.96
CA TYR A 446 44.47 -5.29 -6.07
C TYR A 446 43.98 -6.32 -5.04
N ILE A 447 42.87 -6.03 -4.35
CA ILE A 447 42.25 -6.96 -3.38
C ILE A 447 41.89 -8.28 -4.05
N ARG A 448 41.32 -8.25 -5.25
CA ARG A 448 40.95 -9.46 -5.99
C ARG A 448 42.15 -10.34 -6.27
N ASN A 449 43.24 -9.76 -6.77
CA ASN A 449 44.49 -10.50 -7.01
C ASN A 449 45.05 -11.09 -5.71
N LEU A 450 45.00 -10.32 -4.62
CA LEU A 450 45.45 -10.79 -3.32
C LEU A 450 44.61 -11.96 -2.79
N SER A 451 43.29 -11.86 -2.89
CA SER A 451 42.35 -12.92 -2.45
C SER A 451 42.47 -14.23 -3.22
N HIS A 452 43.01 -14.21 -4.44
CA HIS A 452 43.27 -15.44 -5.21
C HIS A 452 44.56 -16.15 -4.82
N HIS A 453 45.53 -15.44 -4.23
CA HIS A 453 46.86 -15.98 -3.90
C HIS A 453 47.08 -16.19 -2.40
N HIS A 454 46.27 -15.55 -1.55
CA HIS A 454 46.33 -15.72 -0.10
C HIS A 454 45.21 -16.63 0.41
N ASP A 455 45.58 -17.61 1.24
CA ASP A 455 44.66 -18.47 2.01
C ASP A 455 44.07 -17.77 3.26
N ALA A 456 44.07 -16.43 3.26
CA ALA A 456 43.61 -15.60 4.36
C ALA A 456 42.31 -14.88 3.98
N GLN A 457 41.41 -14.72 4.95
CA GLN A 457 40.22 -13.91 4.81
C GLN A 457 40.63 -12.44 4.72
N VAL A 458 40.42 -11.84 3.54
CA VAL A 458 40.74 -10.44 3.29
C VAL A 458 39.61 -9.54 3.81
N THR A 459 39.96 -8.62 4.71
CA THR A 459 39.05 -7.64 5.30
C THR A 459 39.51 -6.23 4.94
N VAL A 460 38.65 -5.41 4.37
CA VAL A 460 38.94 -4.01 4.03
C VAL A 460 38.36 -3.10 5.08
N LEU A 461 39.20 -2.41 5.85
CA LEU A 461 38.78 -1.47 6.88
C LEU A 461 38.79 -0.04 6.33
N ILE A 462 37.62 0.48 5.99
CA ILE A 462 37.46 1.81 5.41
C ILE A 462 37.17 2.83 6.52
N PRO A 463 38.09 3.77 6.79
CA PRO A 463 37.84 4.83 7.74
C PRO A 463 36.93 5.93 7.15
N GLU A 464 35.89 6.31 7.89
CA GLU A 464 34.93 7.36 7.53
C GLU A 464 34.82 8.38 8.68
N ALA A 465 34.98 9.66 8.38
CA ALA A 465 34.70 10.73 9.35
C ALA A 465 33.19 10.97 9.41
N GLU A 466 32.57 10.84 10.59
CA GLU A 466 31.17 11.16 10.80
C GLU A 466 31.05 12.62 11.28
N PRO A 467 30.39 13.50 10.51
CA PRO A 467 30.33 14.92 10.83
C PRO A 467 29.31 15.20 11.94
N ALA A 468 29.52 16.29 12.67
CA ALA A 468 28.66 16.70 13.78
C ALA A 468 27.30 17.25 13.32
N HIS A 469 27.22 17.81 12.10
CA HIS A 469 26.00 18.42 11.57
C HIS A 469 25.54 17.81 10.23
N LEU A 470 24.22 17.78 9.99
CA LEU A 470 23.62 17.24 8.76
C LEU A 470 24.08 17.99 7.49
N TRP A 471 24.32 19.30 7.57
CA TRP A 471 24.79 20.09 6.42
C TRP A 471 26.25 19.76 6.04
N GLN A 472 27.07 19.37 7.02
CA GLN A 472 28.44 18.92 6.79
C GLN A 472 28.49 17.56 6.08
N ARG A 473 27.43 16.73 6.14
CA ARG A 473 27.33 15.50 5.32
C ARG A 473 27.23 15.79 3.83
N LEU A 474 26.71 16.96 3.44
CA LEU A 474 26.66 17.38 2.03
C LEU A 474 28.03 17.83 1.53
N LEU A 475 28.85 18.41 2.41
CA LEU A 475 30.21 18.89 2.12
C LEU A 475 31.27 17.77 2.16
N GLN A 476 31.00 16.66 2.83
CA GLN A 476 31.94 15.55 2.90
C GLN A 476 32.01 14.76 1.59
N ASN A 477 33.24 14.60 1.11
CA ASN A 477 33.55 13.84 -0.09
C ASN A 477 33.25 12.35 0.16
N GLN A 478 32.32 11.76 -0.60
CA GLN A 478 31.83 10.39 -0.46
C GLN A 478 32.84 9.30 -0.86
N ARG A 479 34.15 9.59 -0.79
CA ARG A 479 35.24 8.71 -1.25
C ARG A 479 35.19 7.33 -0.58
N GLY A 480 34.93 7.27 0.74
CA GLY A 480 34.77 6.00 1.46
C GLY A 480 33.58 5.15 0.96
N ALA A 481 32.47 5.79 0.60
CA ALA A 481 31.32 5.10 0.03
C ALA A 481 31.59 4.57 -1.39
N VAL A 482 32.35 5.30 -2.21
CA VAL A 482 32.76 4.86 -3.55
C VAL A 482 33.70 3.66 -3.47
N VAL A 483 34.68 3.70 -2.57
CA VAL A 483 35.59 2.56 -2.33
C VAL A 483 34.82 1.35 -1.83
N ALA A 484 33.94 1.51 -0.83
CA ALA A 484 33.11 0.43 -0.32
C ALA A 484 32.19 -0.17 -1.41
N HIS A 485 31.64 0.67 -2.30
CA HIS A 485 30.79 0.20 -3.39
C HIS A 485 31.57 -0.60 -4.44
N ALA A 486 32.76 -0.14 -4.83
CA ALA A 486 33.62 -0.85 -5.77
C ALA A 486 34.06 -2.20 -5.20
N VAL A 487 34.61 -2.23 -3.99
CA VAL A 487 35.06 -3.46 -3.32
C VAL A 487 33.91 -4.46 -3.19
N ARG A 488 32.71 -4.02 -2.78
CA ARG A 488 31.54 -4.91 -2.64
C ARG A 488 31.07 -5.54 -3.95
N ARG A 489 31.22 -4.82 -5.06
CA ARG A 489 30.76 -5.28 -6.38
C ARG A 489 31.73 -6.27 -7.00
N ASP A 490 33.02 -6.08 -6.72
CA ASP A 490 34.12 -6.67 -7.46
C ASP A 490 34.93 -7.69 -6.67
N THR A 491 34.70 -7.84 -5.36
CA THR A 491 35.46 -8.78 -4.51
C THR A 491 34.57 -9.43 -3.45
N ASP A 492 34.99 -10.59 -2.95
CA ASP A 492 34.36 -11.29 -1.82
C ASP A 492 34.92 -10.83 -0.46
N ALA A 493 35.71 -9.75 -0.44
CA ALA A 493 36.35 -9.25 0.78
C ALA A 493 35.32 -8.70 1.78
N VAL A 494 35.56 -8.95 3.07
CA VAL A 494 34.72 -8.41 4.15
C VAL A 494 34.97 -6.92 4.28
N ILE A 495 33.92 -6.10 4.28
CA ILE A 495 34.06 -4.64 4.40
C ILE A 495 33.71 -4.21 5.83
N CYS A 496 34.68 -3.64 6.53
CA CYS A 496 34.51 -3.00 7.83
C CYS A 496 34.57 -1.49 7.67
N ARG A 497 33.65 -0.75 8.30
CA ARG A 497 33.67 0.72 8.30
C ARG A 497 33.96 1.24 9.70
N LEU A 498 35.05 1.99 9.84
CA LEU A 498 35.40 2.65 11.09
C LEU A 498 34.88 4.08 11.07
N ARG A 499 34.02 4.44 12.03
CA ARG A 499 33.44 5.79 12.13
C ARG A 499 34.18 6.64 13.13
N PHE A 500 34.76 7.74 12.68
CA PHE A 500 35.40 8.74 13.53
C PHE A 500 34.47 9.94 13.72
N ARG A 501 33.90 10.11 14.92
CA ARG A 501 33.05 11.27 15.20
C ARG A 501 33.90 12.50 15.45
N LEU A 502 33.66 13.54 14.67
CA LEU A 502 34.20 14.87 14.95
C LEU A 502 33.46 15.43 16.18
N ALA A 503 34.17 15.73 17.27
CA ALA A 503 33.57 16.38 18.42
C ALA A 503 33.01 17.74 17.99
N PRO A 504 31.80 18.13 18.45
CA PRO A 504 31.31 19.49 18.25
C PRO A 504 32.27 20.44 18.97
N SER A 505 32.94 21.29 18.20
CA SER A 505 33.75 22.41 18.69
C SER A 505 32.87 23.51 19.23
#